data_AF-A0A1Y5PH14-F1
#
_entry.id   AF-A0A1Y5PH14-F1
#
_cell.length_a   1.000
_cell.length_b   1.000
_cell.length_c   1.000
_cell.angle_alpha   90.00
_cell.angle_beta   90.00
_cell.angle_gamma   90.00
#
_symmetry.space_group_name_H-M   'P 1'
#
loop_
_entity.id
_entity.type
_entity.pdbx_description
1 polymer ?
#
loop_
_entity_poly.entity_id
_entity_poly.type
_entity_poly.pdbx_seq_one_letter_code
_entity_poly.pdbx_strand_id
1 'polypeptide(L)'
;MEHKFFHKNGSKIAAEMQVIALLDEDGRVLEILGVTRDITERKVFEAELRRLAVTDPVTGVWNRRDQSGDRVLVENGRRLVAVCRDTDMVARWGGEEFVILLRDCTLQASVQIAENIRATIADTPFIDAGVVTVSIGVAEATRHDDLTSWVARADEALYEAKGSGRNTVRAGLAS
;
A
#
# COMPACT_ATOMS: atom_id res chain seq x y z
N MET A 1 13.81 -0.88 16.81
CA MET A 1 14.80 -0.02 16.11
C MET A 1 15.32 -0.83 14.93
N GLU A 2 15.39 -0.26 13.72
CA GLU A 2 15.82 -1.01 12.52
C GLU A 2 17.35 -1.05 12.45
N HIS A 3 17.91 -2.24 12.28
CA HIS A 3 19.36 -2.41 12.15
C HIS A 3 19.67 -3.29 10.94
N LYS A 4 20.68 -2.88 10.17
CA LYS A 4 21.23 -3.70 9.08
C LYS A 4 22.23 -4.66 9.69
N PHE A 5 21.94 -5.96 9.61
CA PHE A 5 22.87 -6.99 10.04
C PHE A 5 23.47 -7.69 8.83
N PHE A 6 24.67 -8.23 9.01
CA PHE A 6 25.35 -9.03 8.01
C PHE A 6 25.33 -10.48 8.46
N HIS A 7 24.80 -11.36 7.62
CA HIS A 7 24.91 -12.79 7.81
C HIS A 7 26.39 -13.21 7.64
N LYS A 8 26.81 -14.33 8.25
CA LYS A 8 28.21 -14.82 8.18
C LYS A 8 28.71 -15.11 6.75
N ASN A 9 27.78 -15.29 5.80
CA ASN A 9 28.08 -15.48 4.37
C ASN A 9 28.12 -14.16 3.57
N GLY A 10 27.97 -13.00 4.22
CA GLY A 10 28.00 -11.68 3.58
C GLY A 10 26.65 -11.15 3.08
N SER A 11 25.54 -11.89 3.18
CA SER A 11 24.22 -11.35 2.82
C SER A 11 23.75 -10.31 3.85
N LYS A 12 23.11 -9.24 3.36
CA LYS A 12 22.53 -8.19 4.22
C LYS A 12 21.13 -8.63 4.62
N ILE A 13 20.87 -8.67 5.92
CA ILE A 13 19.51 -8.84 6.45
C ILE A 13 19.08 -7.52 7.08
N ALA A 14 17.87 -7.08 6.75
CA ALA A 14 17.19 -6.06 7.53
C ALA A 14 16.49 -6.80 8.68
N ALA A 15 16.80 -6.45 9.92
CA ALA A 15 16.11 -7.04 11.06
C ALA A 15 15.58 -5.98 12.01
N GLU A 16 14.42 -6.28 12.57
CA GLU A 16 13.83 -5.54 13.65
C GLU A 16 14.12 -6.30 14.95
N MET A 17 14.74 -5.59 15.90
CA MET A 17 15.12 -6.15 17.20
C MET A 17 14.36 -5.44 18.31
N GLN A 18 13.75 -6.24 19.18
CA GLN A 18 13.26 -5.81 20.48
C GLN A 18 14.12 -6.46 21.56
N VAL A 19 14.62 -5.66 22.49
CA VAL A 19 15.48 -6.11 23.58
C VAL A 19 14.86 -5.68 24.90
N ILE A 20 14.68 -6.64 25.80
CA ILE A 20 14.23 -6.40 27.17
C ILE A 20 15.37 -6.85 28.09
N ALA A 21 15.77 -5.97 29.00
CA ALA A 21 16.74 -6.29 30.04
C ALA A 21 16.02 -6.50 31.37
N LEU A 22 16.27 -7.63 32.02
CA LEU A 22 15.93 -7.87 33.42
C LEU A 22 17.05 -7.29 34.28
N LEU A 23 16.68 -6.38 35.19
CA LEU A 23 17.61 -5.74 36.12
C LEU A 23 17.43 -6.31 37.54
N ASP A 24 18.50 -6.36 38.32
CA ASP A 24 18.43 -6.58 39.77
C ASP A 24 18.00 -5.30 40.52
N GLU A 25 17.88 -5.42 41.85
CA GLU A 25 17.48 -4.31 42.74
C GLU A 25 18.49 -3.16 42.76
N ASP A 26 19.75 -3.43 42.40
CA ASP A 26 20.82 -2.44 42.28
C ASP A 26 20.89 -1.82 40.87
N GLY A 27 19.96 -2.18 39.97
CA GLY A 27 19.88 -1.70 38.60
C GLY A 27 20.88 -2.36 37.64
N ARG A 28 21.51 -3.47 38.02
CA ARG A 28 22.45 -4.22 37.18
C ARG A 28 21.72 -5.22 36.30
N VAL A 29 22.19 -5.40 35.07
CA VAL A 29 21.58 -6.34 34.12
C VAL A 29 21.82 -7.78 34.58
N LEU A 30 20.76 -8.50 34.90
CA LEU A 30 20.76 -9.94 35.16
C LEU A 30 20.68 -10.74 33.85
N GLU A 31 19.76 -10.36 32.97
CA GLU A 31 19.50 -11.08 31.73
C GLU A 31 19.03 -10.14 30.62
N ILE A 32 19.35 -10.49 29.36
CA ILE A 32 18.89 -9.77 28.17
C ILE A 32 18.13 -10.76 27.29
N LEU A 33 16.84 -10.51 27.07
CA LEU A 33 16.04 -11.21 26.07
C LEU A 33 15.94 -10.35 24.82
N GLY A 34 16.51 -10.83 23.71
CA GLY A 34 16.41 -10.22 22.39
C GLY A 34 15.54 -11.06 21.46
N VAL A 35 14.47 -10.47 20.91
CA VAL A 35 13.72 -11.05 19.79
C VAL A 35 14.12 -10.33 18.52
N THR A 36 14.55 -11.10 17.52
CA THR A 36 14.97 -10.57 16.21
C THR A 36 14.05 -11.14 15.13
N ARG A 37 13.41 -10.26 14.36
CA ARG A 37 12.61 -10.63 13.20
C ARG A 37 13.34 -10.20 11.94
N ASP A 38 13.56 -11.14 11.01
CA ASP A 38 14.00 -10.80 9.65
C ASP A 38 12.84 -10.11 8.91
N ILE A 39 13.13 -8.94 8.35
CA ILE A 39 12.19 -8.10 7.61
C ILE A 39 12.71 -7.79 6.21
N THR A 40 13.68 -8.56 5.71
CA THR A 40 14.33 -8.33 4.42
C THR A 40 13.33 -8.41 3.27
N GLU A 41 12.51 -9.46 3.23
CA GLU A 41 11.44 -9.61 2.23
C GLU A 41 10.46 -8.45 2.27
N ARG A 42 9.99 -8.06 3.47
CA ARG A 42 9.12 -6.88 3.66
C ARG A 42 9.75 -5.62 3.10
N LYS A 43 11.03 -5.36 3.37
CA LYS A 43 11.73 -4.14 2.91
C LYS A 43 11.95 -4.13 1.40
N VAL A 44 12.28 -5.28 0.81
CA VAL A 44 12.38 -5.42 -0.66
C VAL A 44 11.03 -5.14 -1.30
N PHE A 45 9.97 -5.70 -0.72
CA PHE A 45 8.61 -5.52 -1.19
C PHE A 45 8.14 -4.06 -1.12
N GLU A 46 8.34 -3.40 0.03
CA GLU A 46 8.03 -1.98 0.21
C GLU A 46 8.85 -1.09 -0.73
N ALA A 47 10.14 -1.40 -0.91
CA ALA A 47 11.00 -0.62 -1.80
C ALA A 47 10.58 -0.77 -3.27
N GLU A 48 10.18 -1.96 -3.69
CA GLU A 48 9.73 -2.23 -5.04
C GLU A 48 8.36 -1.59 -5.31
N LEU A 49 7.41 -1.70 -4.38
CA LEU A 49 6.16 -0.95 -4.46
C LEU A 49 6.40 0.56 -4.51
N ARG A 50 7.33 1.06 -3.69
CA ARG A 50 7.72 2.47 -3.72
C ARG A 50 8.38 2.83 -5.05
N ARG A 51 9.20 1.97 -5.64
CA ARG A 51 9.84 2.20 -6.94
C ARG A 51 8.78 2.29 -8.03
N LEU A 52 7.85 1.33 -8.08
CA LEU A 52 6.74 1.31 -9.04
C LEU A 52 5.79 2.49 -8.83
N ALA A 53 5.62 2.94 -7.59
CA ALA A 53 4.88 4.15 -7.22
C ALA A 53 5.58 5.48 -7.59
N VAL A 54 6.92 5.49 -7.71
CA VAL A 54 7.75 6.70 -7.83
C VAL A 54 8.26 6.92 -9.26
N THR A 55 8.00 6.01 -10.19
CA THR A 55 8.31 6.22 -11.62
C THR A 55 7.05 6.10 -12.48
N ASP A 56 6.77 7.15 -13.26
CA ASP A 56 6.16 7.02 -14.58
C ASP A 56 7.33 6.97 -15.60
N PRO A 57 7.77 5.78 -16.05
CA PRO A 57 8.63 5.65 -17.20
C PRO A 57 7.83 4.97 -18.32
N VAL A 58 7.23 5.77 -19.21
CA VAL A 58 6.84 5.47 -20.62
C VAL A 58 5.58 6.32 -20.90
N THR A 59 5.69 7.35 -21.74
CA THR A 59 5.60 7.08 -23.18
C THR A 59 6.27 8.10 -24.10
N GLY A 60 6.70 9.29 -23.67
CA GLY A 60 7.26 10.28 -24.61
C GLY A 60 6.29 10.70 -25.75
N VAL A 61 5.02 10.33 -25.65
CA VAL A 61 3.94 10.79 -26.53
C VAL A 61 2.84 11.27 -25.60
N TRP A 62 2.76 12.60 -25.44
CA TRP A 62 1.51 13.23 -25.02
C TRP A 62 0.43 12.84 -26.02
N ASN A 63 -0.79 12.53 -25.56
CA ASN A 63 -2.04 13.16 -25.99
C ASN A 63 -3.24 12.40 -25.39
N ARG A 64 -4.19 13.05 -24.71
CA ARG A 64 -4.73 14.41 -24.92
C ARG A 64 -5.21 14.96 -23.56
N ARG A 65 -4.51 15.97 -23.03
CA ARG A 65 -4.85 16.67 -21.78
C ARG A 65 -6.09 17.54 -21.98
N ASP A 66 -7.17 17.20 -21.29
CA ASP A 66 -8.12 18.20 -20.83
C ASP A 66 -7.61 18.73 -19.47
N GLN A 67 -7.55 20.06 -19.30
CA GLN A 67 -7.09 20.67 -18.04
C GLN A 67 -7.98 20.28 -16.85
N SER A 68 -9.22 19.88 -17.12
CA SER A 68 -10.15 19.34 -16.11
C SER A 68 -9.67 17.98 -15.56
N GLY A 69 -9.16 17.10 -16.43
CA GLY A 69 -8.70 15.75 -16.06
C GLY A 69 -7.50 15.77 -15.11
N ASP A 70 -6.54 16.67 -15.35
CA ASP A 70 -5.38 16.83 -14.46
C ASP A 70 -5.82 17.30 -13.05
N ARG A 71 -6.83 18.18 -12.96
CA ARG A 71 -7.37 18.64 -11.66
C ARG A 71 -8.08 17.54 -10.89
N VAL A 72 -8.86 16.70 -11.58
CA VAL A 72 -9.52 15.53 -10.96
C VAL A 72 -8.47 14.58 -10.39
N LEU A 73 -7.40 14.29 -11.14
CA LEU A 73 -6.34 13.38 -10.69
C LEU A 73 -5.57 13.93 -9.48
N VAL A 74 -5.27 15.24 -9.47
CA VAL A 74 -4.61 15.88 -8.32
C VAL A 74 -5.50 15.86 -7.07
N GLU A 75 -6.77 16.25 -7.19
CA GLU A 75 -7.69 16.24 -6.05
C GLU A 75 -7.99 14.81 -5.58
N ASN A 76 -8.08 13.84 -6.50
CA ASN A 76 -8.25 12.44 -6.14
C ASN A 76 -7.07 11.96 -5.30
N GLY A 77 -5.83 12.20 -5.74
CA GLY A 77 -4.64 11.89 -4.96
C GLY A 77 -4.65 12.54 -3.56
N ARG A 78 -5.08 13.81 -3.46
CA ARG A 78 -5.22 14.51 -2.17
C ARG A 78 -6.23 13.84 -1.24
N ARG A 79 -7.39 13.43 -1.77
CA ARG A 79 -8.43 12.73 -0.99
C ARG A 79 -7.98 11.35 -0.54
N LEU A 80 -7.30 10.60 -1.41
CA LEU A 80 -6.73 9.30 -1.05
C LEU A 80 -5.75 9.43 0.12
N VAL A 81 -4.82 10.38 0.05
CA VAL A 81 -3.86 10.65 1.13
C VAL A 81 -4.58 11.06 2.42
N ALA A 82 -5.63 11.88 2.34
CA ALA A 82 -6.37 12.34 3.52
C ALA A 82 -7.18 11.23 4.24
N VAL A 83 -7.58 10.18 3.53
CA VAL A 83 -8.33 9.04 4.09
C VAL A 83 -7.39 7.97 4.65
N CYS A 84 -6.17 7.88 4.12
CA CYS A 84 -5.17 6.90 4.54
C CYS A 84 -4.44 7.33 5.82
N ARG A 85 -3.86 6.36 6.54
CA ARG A 85 -3.03 6.63 7.73
C ARG A 85 -1.62 7.04 7.30
N ASP A 86 -0.86 7.69 8.18
CA ASP A 86 0.56 8.05 7.93
C ASP A 86 1.44 6.82 7.63
N THR A 87 1.02 5.64 8.09
CA THR A 87 1.71 4.37 7.80
C THR A 87 1.36 3.81 6.43
N ASP A 88 0.28 4.24 5.79
CA ASP A 88 -0.11 3.73 4.48
C ASP A 88 0.63 4.49 3.38
N MET A 89 0.78 3.86 2.21
CA MET A 89 1.39 4.53 1.05
C MET A 89 0.39 4.67 -0.08
N VAL A 90 0.25 5.89 -0.59
CA VAL A 90 -0.58 6.20 -1.77
C VAL A 90 0.34 6.53 -2.95
N ALA A 91 0.04 5.95 -4.11
CA ALA A 91 0.82 6.11 -5.32
C ALA A 91 -0.07 6.23 -6.56
N ARG A 92 0.40 6.96 -7.57
CA ARG A 92 -0.19 6.92 -8.92
C ARG A 92 0.58 5.87 -9.73
N TRP A 93 -0.11 4.85 -10.20
CA TRP A 93 0.49 3.73 -10.91
C TRP A 93 0.68 4.03 -12.40
N GLY A 94 -0.24 4.79 -13.00
CA GLY A 94 -0.17 5.21 -14.40
C GLY A 94 -1.54 5.67 -14.90
N GLY A 95 -1.58 6.58 -15.89
CA GLY A 95 -2.86 7.08 -16.41
C GLY A 95 -3.75 7.66 -15.31
N GLU A 96 -4.94 7.07 -15.10
CA GLU A 96 -5.88 7.44 -14.02
C GLU A 96 -5.84 6.48 -12.80
N GLU A 97 -4.87 5.56 -12.76
CA GLU A 97 -4.80 4.48 -11.78
C GLU A 97 -3.95 4.85 -10.57
N PHE A 98 -4.45 4.47 -9.39
CA PHE A 98 -3.81 4.67 -8.10
C PHE A 98 -3.69 3.33 -7.37
N VAL A 99 -2.59 3.18 -6.62
CA VAL A 99 -2.33 2.04 -5.75
C VAL A 99 -2.18 2.53 -4.32
N ILE A 100 -2.75 1.79 -3.38
CA ILE A 100 -2.65 2.06 -1.94
C ILE A 100 -2.11 0.81 -1.25
N LEU A 101 -0.98 0.96 -0.57
CA LEU A 101 -0.41 -0.07 0.29
C LEU A 101 -0.85 0.20 1.73
N LEU A 102 -1.72 -0.65 2.24
CA LEU A 102 -2.17 -0.62 3.63
C LEU A 102 -1.27 -1.49 4.49
N ARG A 103 -0.77 -0.95 5.60
CA ARG A 103 0.08 -1.70 6.54
C ARG A 103 -0.70 -2.16 7.76
N ASP A 104 -0.31 -3.32 8.27
CA ASP A 104 -0.85 -3.92 9.50
C ASP A 104 -2.39 -3.98 9.52
N CYS A 105 -2.98 -4.37 8.39
CA CYS A 105 -4.42 -4.49 8.19
C CYS A 105 -4.79 -5.89 7.70
N THR A 106 -5.91 -6.41 8.20
CA THR A 106 -6.53 -7.63 7.67
C THR A 106 -7.26 -7.32 6.36
N LEU A 107 -7.57 -8.33 5.54
CA LEU A 107 -8.41 -8.15 4.35
C LEU A 107 -9.71 -7.40 4.64
N GLN A 108 -10.40 -7.75 5.72
CA GLN A 108 -11.66 -7.11 6.12
C GLN A 108 -11.48 -5.62 6.45
N ALA A 109 -10.42 -5.27 7.20
CA ALA A 109 -10.10 -3.88 7.51
C ALA A 109 -9.74 -3.09 6.24
N SER A 110 -8.99 -3.71 5.33
CA SER A 110 -8.61 -3.14 4.04
C SER A 110 -9.82 -2.85 3.16
N VAL A 111 -10.79 -3.77 3.10
CA VAL A 111 -12.07 -3.55 2.40
C VAL A 111 -12.85 -2.39 3.02
N GLN A 112 -12.87 -2.26 4.35
CA GLN A 112 -13.57 -1.16 5.01
C GLN A 112 -12.93 0.21 4.70
N ILE A 113 -11.61 0.27 4.64
CA ILE A 113 -10.85 1.47 4.23
C ILE A 113 -11.16 1.79 2.76
N ALA A 114 -11.14 0.80 1.88
CA ALA A 114 -11.49 0.97 0.47
C ALA A 114 -12.94 1.49 0.28
N GLU A 115 -13.90 0.97 1.04
CA GLU A 115 -15.29 1.47 1.00
C GLU A 115 -15.39 2.92 1.48
N ASN A 116 -14.65 3.29 2.53
CA ASN A 116 -14.59 4.67 2.99
C ASN A 116 -14.00 5.61 1.93
N ILE A 117 -12.92 5.18 1.25
CA ILE A 117 -12.33 5.91 0.12
C ILE A 117 -13.35 6.08 -1.00
N ARG A 118 -14.01 4.99 -1.40
CA ARG A 118 -15.01 4.99 -2.46
C ARG A 118 -16.16 5.95 -2.15
N ALA A 119 -16.71 5.88 -0.95
CA ALA A 119 -17.77 6.77 -0.49
C ALA A 119 -17.31 8.22 -0.46
N THR A 120 -16.14 8.51 0.13
CA THR A 120 -15.58 9.87 0.21
C THR A 120 -15.44 10.53 -1.17
N ILE A 121 -14.98 9.77 -2.17
CA ILE A 121 -14.85 10.25 -3.54
C ILE A 121 -16.22 10.49 -4.17
N ALA A 122 -17.15 9.54 -4.04
CA ALA A 122 -18.49 9.63 -4.62
C ALA A 122 -19.35 10.76 -4.01
N ASP A 123 -19.24 10.97 -2.70
CA ASP A 123 -20.09 11.90 -1.95
C ASP A 123 -19.60 13.35 -2.01
N THR A 124 -18.36 13.57 -2.45
CA THR A 124 -17.77 14.91 -2.55
C THR A 124 -17.58 15.26 -4.03
N PRO A 125 -18.36 16.20 -4.60
CA PRO A 125 -18.18 16.62 -5.99
C PRO A 125 -16.77 17.15 -6.27
N PHE A 126 -16.27 16.90 -7.47
CA PHE A 126 -15.06 17.49 -8.01
C PHE A 126 -15.41 18.79 -8.73
N ILE A 127 -14.60 19.82 -8.54
CA ILE A 127 -14.73 21.09 -9.25
C ILE A 127 -14.59 20.79 -10.76
N ASP A 128 -15.49 21.35 -11.57
CA ASP A 128 -15.57 21.19 -13.03
C ASP A 128 -15.90 19.78 -13.56
N ALA A 129 -15.86 18.73 -12.74
CA ALA A 129 -16.16 17.34 -13.14
C ALA A 129 -17.39 16.73 -12.47
N GLY A 130 -17.97 17.40 -11.46
CA GLY A 130 -19.17 16.92 -10.77
C GLY A 130 -18.90 15.65 -9.95
N VAL A 131 -19.83 14.70 -9.97
CA VAL A 131 -19.68 13.44 -9.22
C VAL A 131 -18.75 12.50 -9.98
N VAL A 132 -17.63 12.14 -9.35
CA VAL A 132 -16.69 11.13 -9.82
C VAL A 132 -16.76 9.94 -8.88
N THR A 133 -16.61 8.73 -9.41
CA THR A 133 -16.61 7.50 -8.62
C THR A 133 -15.35 6.68 -8.91
N VAL A 134 -14.98 5.82 -7.97
CA VAL A 134 -13.87 4.88 -8.14
C VAL A 134 -14.36 3.45 -7.96
N SER A 135 -13.73 2.51 -8.66
CA SER A 135 -13.86 1.08 -8.37
C SER A 135 -12.53 0.63 -7.78
N ILE A 136 -12.56 -0.23 -6.78
CA ILE A 136 -11.36 -0.61 -6.02
C ILE A 136 -11.30 -2.13 -5.91
N GLY A 137 -10.18 -2.70 -6.34
CA GLY A 137 -9.80 -4.07 -6.04
C GLY A 137 -8.90 -4.11 -4.81
N VAL A 138 -9.17 -5.02 -3.88
CA VAL A 138 -8.42 -5.17 -2.63
C VAL A 138 -7.89 -6.60 -2.58
N ALA A 139 -6.62 -6.79 -2.23
CA ALA A 139 -6.07 -8.11 -1.96
C ALA A 139 -5.17 -8.05 -0.74
N GLU A 140 -5.20 -9.10 0.09
CA GLU A 140 -4.28 -9.29 1.19
C GLU A 140 -3.03 -10.05 0.71
N ALA A 141 -1.86 -9.66 1.20
CA ALA A 141 -0.62 -10.37 0.95
C ALA A 141 -0.56 -11.65 1.79
N THR A 142 -0.17 -12.76 1.17
CA THR A 142 0.11 -14.02 1.85
C THR A 142 1.62 -14.28 1.90
N ARG A 143 2.03 -15.22 2.75
CA ARG A 143 3.44 -15.67 2.84
C ARG A 143 3.97 -16.34 1.57
N HIS A 144 3.11 -16.66 0.61
CA HIS A 144 3.47 -17.33 -0.64
C HIS A 144 3.49 -16.36 -1.83
N ASP A 145 3.15 -15.09 -1.60
CA ASP A 145 3.10 -14.12 -2.67
C ASP A 145 4.48 -13.56 -2.99
N ASP A 146 4.69 -13.36 -4.29
CA ASP A 146 5.56 -12.31 -4.76
C ASP A 146 4.71 -11.06 -5.10
N LEU A 147 5.39 -9.99 -5.49
CA LEU A 147 4.71 -8.74 -5.85
C LEU A 147 3.78 -8.90 -7.04
N THR A 148 4.16 -9.72 -8.02
CA THR A 148 3.37 -9.93 -9.23
C THR A 148 2.07 -10.65 -8.89
N SER A 149 2.14 -11.72 -8.10
CA SER A 149 0.96 -12.50 -7.71
C SER A 149 0.01 -11.69 -6.84
N TRP A 150 0.54 -10.90 -5.89
CA TRP A 150 -0.31 -10.07 -5.05
C TRP A 150 -0.99 -8.95 -5.84
N VAL A 151 -0.25 -8.22 -6.68
CA VAL A 151 -0.82 -7.15 -7.51
C VAL A 151 -1.84 -7.72 -8.51
N ALA A 152 -1.57 -8.87 -9.12
CA ALA A 152 -2.49 -9.51 -10.03
C ALA A 152 -3.84 -9.83 -9.37
N ARG A 153 -3.85 -10.31 -8.12
CA ARG A 153 -5.11 -10.54 -7.38
C ARG A 153 -5.88 -9.24 -7.11
N ALA A 154 -5.18 -8.15 -6.80
CA ALA A 154 -5.83 -6.85 -6.60
C ALA A 154 -6.43 -6.33 -7.92
N ASP A 155 -5.73 -6.52 -9.04
CA ASP A 155 -6.19 -6.12 -10.38
C ASP A 155 -7.38 -6.97 -10.86
N GLU A 156 -7.37 -8.28 -10.63
CA GLU A 156 -8.51 -9.16 -10.92
C GLU A 156 -9.76 -8.72 -10.14
N ALA A 157 -9.61 -8.43 -8.84
CA ALA A 157 -10.71 -7.88 -8.04
C ALA A 157 -11.18 -6.52 -8.57
N LEU A 158 -10.27 -5.65 -9.01
CA LEU A 158 -10.63 -4.36 -9.62
C LEU A 158 -11.40 -4.56 -10.93
N TYR A 159 -11.00 -5.54 -11.74
CA TYR A 159 -11.69 -5.91 -12.97
C TYR A 159 -13.12 -6.36 -12.68
N GLU A 160 -13.33 -7.22 -11.67
CA GLU A 160 -14.67 -7.60 -11.21
C GLU A 160 -15.49 -6.41 -10.71
N ALA A 161 -14.88 -5.48 -9.97
CA ALA A 161 -15.53 -4.27 -9.51
C ALA A 161 -16.01 -3.40 -10.69
N LYS A 162 -15.18 -3.24 -11.72
CA LYS A 162 -15.54 -2.54 -12.96
C LYS A 162 -16.64 -3.28 -13.73
N GLY A 163 -16.59 -4.61 -13.78
CA GLY A 163 -17.56 -5.48 -14.46
C GLY A 163 -18.94 -5.55 -13.78
N SER A 164 -19.02 -5.26 -12.48
CA SER A 164 -20.26 -5.34 -11.69
C SER A 164 -21.00 -4.01 -11.54
N GLY A 165 -20.72 -3.03 -12.42
CA GLY A 165 -21.42 -1.75 -12.46
C GLY A 165 -20.59 -0.55 -11.99
N ARG A 166 -19.30 -0.75 -11.66
CA ARG A 166 -18.38 0.27 -11.11
C ARG A 166 -18.87 0.81 -9.76
N ASN A 167 -18.19 1.83 -9.23
CA ASN A 167 -18.47 2.45 -7.94
C ASN A 167 -18.67 1.38 -6.84
N THR A 168 -17.75 0.42 -6.76
CA THR A 168 -17.83 -0.70 -5.83
C THR A 168 -16.44 -1.19 -5.43
N VAL A 169 -16.38 -1.91 -4.32
CA VAL A 169 -15.16 -2.59 -3.85
C VAL A 169 -15.33 -4.09 -4.06
N ARG A 170 -14.25 -4.75 -4.50
CA ARG A 170 -14.17 -6.23 -4.53
C ARG A 170 -12.87 -6.68 -3.86
N ALA A 171 -12.92 -7.86 -3.27
CA ALA A 171 -11.79 -8.46 -2.58
C ALA A 171 -11.33 -9.71 -3.35
N GLY A 172 -10.06 -9.74 -3.74
CA GLY A 172 -9.40 -10.93 -4.25
C GLY A 172 -9.07 -11.85 -3.08
N LEU A 173 -9.70 -13.02 -3.03
CA LEU A 173 -9.40 -14.03 -2.03
C LEU A 173 -8.13 -14.78 -2.44
N ALA A 174 -7.25 -15.04 -1.47
CA ALA A 174 -6.13 -15.93 -1.70
C ALA A 174 -6.64 -17.37 -1.83
N SER A 175 -6.28 -18.02 -2.93
CA SER A 175 -6.54 -19.44 -3.21
C SER A 175 -5.64 -20.36 -2.40
#